data_AF-A0A7G2LS73-F1
#
_entry.id   AF-A0A7G2LS73-F1
#
_cell.length_a   1.000
_cell.length_b   1.000
_cell.length_c   1.000
_cell.angle_alpha   90.00
_cell.angle_beta   90.00
_cell.angle_gamma   90.00
#
_symmetry.space_group_name_H-M   'P 1'
#
loop_
_entity.id
_entity.type
_entity.pdbx_description
1 polymer ?
#
loop_
_entity_poly.entity_id
_entity_poly.type
_entity_poly.pdbx_seq_one_letter_code
_entity_poly.pdbx_strand_id
1 'polypeptide(L)' 'VDVSDSEKWRAGAVGATISARFTMRRTDFSAALTPKDRLTHNGQVFEITGIRALADAPIYWLEISATAEAD' A
#
# COMPACT_ATOMS: atom_id res chain seq x y z
N VAL A 1 -10.79 -15.53 12.56
CA VAL A 1 -10.51 -14.28 13.28
C VAL A 1 -10.11 -13.27 12.23
N ASP A 2 -11.03 -12.36 12.00
CA ASP A 2 -11.03 -11.34 10.95
C ASP A 2 -10.03 -10.24 11.33
N VAL A 3 -9.07 -9.93 10.45
CA VAL A 3 -8.13 -8.81 10.64
C VAL A 3 -8.84 -7.54 10.20
N SER A 4 -9.66 -7.03 11.12
CA SER A 4 -10.30 -5.73 11.03
C SER A 4 -9.30 -4.60 11.29
N ASP A 5 -9.38 -3.59 10.43
CA ASP A 5 -9.28 -2.16 10.74
C ASP A 5 -7.93 -1.63 11.27
N SER A 6 -7.03 -1.23 10.36
CA SER A 6 -5.94 -0.26 10.65
C SER A 6 -5.22 0.24 9.38
N GLU A 7 -5.91 0.41 8.25
CA GLU A 7 -5.27 1.00 7.06
C GLU A 7 -5.44 2.52 7.08
N LYS A 8 -4.47 3.22 7.67
CA LYS A 8 -4.43 4.69 7.66
C LYS A 8 -3.97 5.20 6.29
N TRP A 9 -4.92 5.51 5.41
CA TRP A 9 -4.64 6.17 4.14
C TRP A 9 -4.39 7.67 4.31
N ARG A 10 -3.29 8.16 3.73
CA ARG A 10 -3.11 9.56 3.39
C ARG A 10 -2.94 9.64 1.87
N ALA A 11 -4.01 10.00 1.17
CA ALA A 11 -3.98 10.24 -0.27
C ALA A 11 -3.59 11.70 -0.52
N GLY A 12 -2.48 11.92 -1.23
CA GLY A 12 -2.09 13.23 -1.74
C GLY A 12 -2.26 13.22 -3.25
N ALA A 13 -3.27 13.91 -3.78
CA ALA A 13 -3.43 14.06 -5.22
C ALA A 13 -2.49 15.18 -5.71
N VAL A 14 -1.45 14.81 -6.47
CA VAL A 14 -0.59 15.76 -7.21
C VAL A 14 -0.76 15.43 -8.68
N GLY A 15 -1.77 16.04 -9.34
CA GLY A 15 -2.00 16.04 -10.79
C GLY A 15 -2.32 14.67 -11.43
N ALA A 16 -3.58 14.43 -11.83
CA ALA A 16 -4.09 13.24 -12.57
C ALA A 16 -3.69 11.84 -12.03
N THR A 17 -2.88 11.77 -10.98
CA THR A 17 -2.33 10.56 -10.40
C THR A 17 -2.62 10.60 -8.90
N ILE A 18 -3.33 9.59 -8.42
CA ILE A 18 -3.66 9.42 -7.02
C ILE A 18 -2.52 8.66 -6.38
N SER A 19 -1.70 9.37 -5.60
CA SER A 19 -0.66 8.72 -4.79
C SER A 19 -1.22 8.31 -3.44
N ALA A 20 -0.99 7.06 -3.08
CA ALA A 20 -1.52 6.43 -1.88
C ALA A 20 -0.42 5.65 -1.15
N ARG A 21 -0.58 5.56 0.18
CA ARG A 21 0.31 4.81 1.04
C ARG A 21 -0.47 3.88 1.94
N PHE A 22 -0.17 2.59 1.81
CA PHE A 22 -0.83 1.50 2.48
C PHE A 22 0.10 1.00 3.57
N THR A 23 -0.40 0.85 4.79
CA THR A 23 0.35 0.20 5.87
C THR A 23 -0.33 -1.10 6.18
N MET A 24 0.38 -2.22 6.02
CA MET A 24 -0.17 -3.54 6.28
C MET A 24 0.82 -4.46 6.99
N ARG A 25 0.30 -5.51 7.60
CA ARG A 25 1.10 -6.44 8.38
C ARG A 25 2.09 -7.19 7.49
N ARG A 26 3.34 -7.31 7.97
CA ARG A 26 4.36 -8.15 7.35
C ARG A 26 3.98 -9.62 7.58
N THR A 27 3.66 -10.30 6.49
CA THR A 27 3.38 -11.74 6.39
C THR A 27 4.22 -12.29 5.25
N ASP A 28 4.29 -13.62 5.10
CA ASP A 28 5.03 -14.24 4.00
C ASP A 28 4.54 -13.73 2.63
N PHE A 29 3.21 -13.60 2.48
CA PHE A 29 2.58 -13.04 1.30
C PHE A 29 2.97 -11.58 1.05
N SER A 30 2.82 -10.69 2.04
CA SER A 30 3.11 -9.27 1.84
C SER A 30 4.59 -8.98 1.68
N ALA A 31 5.45 -9.82 2.27
CA ALA A 31 6.90 -9.75 2.09
C ALA A 31 7.36 -10.24 0.69
N ALA A 32 6.56 -11.07 0.01
CA ALA A 32 6.83 -11.54 -1.34
C ALA A 32 6.34 -10.57 -2.44
N LEU A 33 5.58 -9.53 -2.07
CA LEU A 33 5.11 -8.52 -3.03
C LEU A 33 6.29 -7.80 -3.68
N THR A 34 6.10 -7.50 -4.97
CA THR A 34 7.06 -6.80 -5.80
C THR A 34 6.40 -5.58 -6.46
N PRO A 35 7.19 -4.64 -7.02
CA PRO A 35 6.63 -3.53 -7.80
C PRO A 35 5.84 -3.95 -9.06
N LYS A 36 5.90 -5.22 -9.46
CA LYS A 36 5.10 -5.75 -10.59
C LYS A 36 3.67 -6.10 -10.17
N ASP A 37 3.43 -6.23 -8.87
CA ASP A 37 2.12 -6.52 -8.32
C ASP A 37 1.26 -5.25 -8.25
N ARG A 38 -0.06 -5.44 -8.23
CA ARG A 38 -1.05 -4.35 -8.20
C ARG A 38 -1.95 -4.49 -6.98
N LEU A 39 -2.31 -3.37 -6.39
CA LEU A 39 -3.25 -3.29 -5.28
C LEU A 39 -4.60 -2.83 -5.81
N THR A 40 -5.69 -3.36 -5.25
CA THR A 40 -7.04 -2.90 -5.57
C THR A 40 -7.69 -2.39 -4.29
N HIS A 41 -8.16 -1.15 -4.32
CA HIS A 41 -8.85 -0.56 -3.18
C HIS A 41 -9.95 0.39 -3.66
N ASN A 42 -11.15 0.26 -3.09
CA ASN A 42 -12.34 1.04 -3.48
C ASN A 42 -12.61 1.08 -5.00
N GLY A 43 -12.38 -0.05 -5.69
CA GLY A 43 -12.59 -0.15 -7.14
C GLY A 43 -11.50 0.49 -8.00
N GLN A 44 -10.48 1.10 -7.38
CA GLN A 44 -9.31 1.64 -8.08
C GLN A 44 -8.14 0.67 -8.00
N VAL A 45 -7.39 0.60 -9.10
CA VAL A 45 -6.17 -0.20 -9.19
C VAL A 45 -4.97 0.72 -9.00
N PHE A 46 -4.13 0.38 -8.04
CA PHE A 46 -2.90 1.08 -7.72
C PHE A 46 -1.69 0.23 -8.12
N GLU A 47 -0.76 0.85 -8.83
CA GLU A 47 0.53 0.27 -9.18
C GLU A 47 1.52 0.52 -8.05
N ILE A 48 2.20 -0.54 -7.59
CA ILE A 48 3.16 -0.43 -6.49
C ILE A 48 4.42 0.28 -6.98
N THR A 49 4.70 1.45 -6.41
CA THR A 49 5.90 2.24 -6.72
C THR A 49 7.02 2.02 -5.72
N GLY A 50 6.71 1.51 -4.52
CA GLY A 50 7.72 1.16 -3.53
C GLY A 50 7.16 0.37 -2.35
N ILE A 51 8.00 -0.51 -1.81
CA ILE A 51 7.68 -1.31 -0.62
C ILE A 51 8.82 -1.11 0.36
N ARG A 52 8.51 -0.75 1.61
CA ARG A 52 9.50 -0.65 2.67
C ARG A 52 8.95 -1.15 4.00
N ALA A 53 9.84 -1.52 4.91
CA ALA A 53 9.44 -1.79 6.29
C ALA A 53 9.07 -0.47 7.00
N LEU A 54 8.07 -0.50 7.88
CA LEU A 54 7.71 0.67 8.68
C LEU A 54 8.83 0.98 9.68
N ALA A 55 9.27 2.23 9.77
CA ALA A 55 10.43 2.60 10.58
C ALA A 55 10.29 2.27 12.08
N ASP A 56 9.09 2.45 12.63
CA ASP A 56 8.80 2.23 14.05
C ASP A 56 8.64 0.74 14.41
N ALA A 57 8.27 -0.10 13.44
CA ALA A 57 7.99 -1.52 13.67
C ALA A 57 8.30 -2.37 12.42
N PRO A 58 9.58 -2.45 11.99
CA PRO A 58 9.97 -2.97 10.68
C PRO A 58 9.76 -4.48 10.52
N ILE A 59 9.71 -5.23 11.63
CA ILE A 59 9.47 -6.67 11.63
C ILE A 59 7.98 -7.03 11.53
N TYR A 60 7.09 -6.09 11.87
CA TYR A 60 5.66 -6.34 11.94
C TYR A 60 4.88 -5.67 10.82
N TRP A 61 5.39 -4.59 10.25
CA TRP A 61 4.62 -3.76 9.31
C TRP A 61 5.43 -3.38 8.08
N LEU A 62 4.73 -3.39 6.95
CA LEU A 62 5.19 -2.90 5.66
C LEU A 62 4.39 -1.65 5.30
N GLU A 63 5.09 -0.71 4.69
CA GLU A 63 4.53 0.48 4.10
C GLU A 63 4.73 0.40 2.58
N ILE A 64 3.62 0.41 1.86
CA ILE A 64 3.59 0.31 0.40
C ILE A 64 3.15 1.65 -0.16
N SER A 65 4.00 2.23 -0.99
CA SER A 65 3.67 3.39 -1.82
C SER A 65 3.13 2.88 -3.15
N ALA A 66 1.99 3.41 -3.57
CA ALA A 66 1.37 3.04 -4.83
C ALA A 66 0.67 4.23 -5.48
N THR A 67 0.49 4.20 -6.79
CA THR A 67 -0.16 5.25 -7.57
C THR A 67 -1.27 4.68 -8.44
N ALA A 68 -2.39 5.37 -8.54
CA ALA A 68 -3.47 5.04 -9.46
C ALA A 68 -3.67 6.20 -10.45
N GLU A 69 -4.11 5.88 -11.66
CA GLU A 69 -4.56 6.87 -12.62
C GLU A 69 -5.93 7.41 -12.16
N ALA A 70 -6.08 8.74 -12.13
CA ALA A 70 -7.37 9.38 -11.98
C ALA A 70 -7.99 9.52 -13.37
N ASP A 71 -8.91 8.61 -13.71
CA ASP A 71 -9.84 8.80 -14.82
C ASP A 71 -10.81 9.96 -14.52
#